data_AF-A0A8S2XG42-F1
#
_entry.id   AF-A0A8S2XG42-F1
#
_cell.length_a   1.000
_cell.length_b   1.000
_cell.length_c   1.000
_cell.angle_alpha   90.00
_cell.angle_beta   90.00
_cell.angle_gamma   90.00
#
_symmetry.space_group_name_H-M   'P 1'
#
loop_
_entity.id
_entity.type
_entity.pdbx_description
1 polymer ?
#
loop_
_entity_poly.entity_id
_entity_poly.type
_entity_poly.pdbx_seq_one_letter_code
_entity_poly.pdbx_strand_id
1 'polypeptide(L)'
;MSEQAVHSSISNRSLKLIIAGIAAGIVITITILGLAIAIFVKINSSSTSDSSPSAGSLLGDSIRIEELMDHLKEFQRIATANNGNRAVSTLGFNQTLDYIRDTLAINTDFVVSNKYFPIRQFGLNSDPILTSSINGVNKTYIYSKNLATADFYHIDFSTAVDFSAFVPLTAIPNVGCSDSDWQSANPPPNGRVAIVKRGICAFSDKGALAAKYNVTALLIYNDGASPDRVSPIAIALGQESFLPALFLSFPVGQELANAALNISNNAGVRLAINVKELPLSPVGNICADTPTGDANQTIIIGSHSDSVPAGPGINDN
;
A
#
# COMPACT_ATOMS: atom_id res chain seq x y z
N MET A 1 24.07 -64.99 -2.43
CA MET A 1 25.10 -64.54 -3.38
C MET A 1 25.13 -63.02 -3.22
N SER A 2 25.92 -62.46 -2.30
CA SER A 2 27.40 -62.42 -2.29
C SER A 2 27.93 -61.52 -3.41
N GLU A 3 28.89 -60.60 -3.21
CA GLU A 3 29.85 -60.49 -2.10
C GLU A 3 30.30 -59.03 -1.82
N GLN A 4 30.75 -58.78 -0.57
CA GLN A 4 31.86 -57.93 -0.09
C GLN A 4 32.27 -56.67 -0.90
N ALA A 5 32.32 -55.42 -0.39
CA ALA A 5 32.87 -54.88 0.87
C ALA A 5 34.41 -54.95 1.01
N VAL A 6 35.04 -53.87 1.53
CA VAL A 6 36.06 -53.83 2.63
C VAL A 6 37.16 -52.73 2.47
N HIS A 7 37.31 -51.92 3.54
CA HIS A 7 38.47 -51.10 3.98
C HIS A 7 39.01 -49.92 3.13
N SER A 8 39.69 -48.91 3.71
CA SER A 8 40.18 -48.70 5.10
C SER A 8 40.09 -47.24 5.59
N SER A 9 39.98 -47.05 6.92
CA SER A 9 40.18 -45.78 7.63
C SER A 9 41.63 -45.58 8.10
N ILE A 10 42.03 -44.33 8.36
CA ILE A 10 43.02 -43.81 9.35
C ILE A 10 42.88 -42.26 9.25
N SER A 11 42.67 -41.41 10.27
CA SER A 11 42.89 -41.35 11.73
C SER A 11 44.03 -40.40 12.15
N ASN A 12 43.67 -39.43 13.01
CA ASN A 12 44.47 -38.73 14.05
C ASN A 12 45.39 -37.51 13.76
N ARG A 13 45.04 -36.42 14.46
CA ARG A 13 45.86 -35.62 15.44
C ARG A 13 46.93 -34.59 14.99
N SER A 14 46.55 -33.32 15.11
CA SER A 14 47.08 -32.28 16.03
C SER A 14 48.57 -32.22 16.45
N LEU A 15 49.22 -31.06 16.24
CA LEU A 15 50.35 -30.45 16.99
C LEU A 15 50.39 -28.94 16.61
N LYS A 16 50.34 -27.89 17.46
CA LYS A 16 51.11 -27.39 18.64
C LYS A 16 52.52 -26.80 18.35
N LEU A 17 52.78 -25.62 18.96
CA LEU A 17 53.92 -24.68 18.82
C LEU A 17 55.27 -25.18 19.44
N ILE A 18 56.43 -24.57 19.06
CA ILE A 18 57.66 -24.17 19.86
C ILE A 18 58.93 -24.00 18.96
N ILE A 19 60.03 -23.25 19.27
CA ILE A 19 60.22 -21.83 19.68
C ILE A 19 61.73 -21.38 19.63
N ALA A 20 62.01 -20.09 19.32
CA ALA A 20 63.23 -19.26 19.61
C ALA A 20 64.66 -19.43 18.98
N GLY A 21 65.32 -18.26 18.74
CA GLY A 21 66.71 -17.91 19.15
C GLY A 21 67.71 -17.48 18.03
N ILE A 22 68.81 -16.70 18.23
CA ILE A 22 69.41 -15.83 19.29
C ILE A 22 70.58 -15.00 18.64
N ALA A 23 70.93 -13.79 19.16
CA ALA A 23 72.31 -13.20 19.32
C ALA A 23 72.38 -11.64 19.12
N ALA A 24 73.33 -10.82 19.65
CA ALA A 24 74.15 -10.79 20.90
C ALA A 24 75.02 -9.47 20.97
N GLY A 25 75.42 -8.99 22.17
CA GLY A 25 76.46 -7.92 22.42
C GLY A 25 75.93 -6.59 23.01
N ILE A 26 76.20 -6.13 24.26
CA ILE A 26 77.45 -5.72 24.99
C ILE A 26 77.99 -4.32 24.55
N VAL A 27 78.43 -3.35 25.39
CA VAL A 27 78.04 -2.79 26.72
C VAL A 27 78.96 -1.57 27.09
N ILE A 28 78.41 -0.49 27.71
CA ILE A 28 79.08 0.65 28.43
C ILE A 28 80.01 1.67 27.70
N THR A 29 79.68 2.98 27.78
CA THR A 29 80.52 4.08 28.37
C THR A 29 79.77 5.44 28.46
N ILE A 30 80.38 6.42 29.15
CA ILE A 30 79.80 7.65 29.73
C ILE A 30 80.78 8.82 29.35
N THR A 31 80.43 10.10 29.08
CA THR A 31 79.74 11.10 29.93
C THR A 31 79.31 12.38 29.16
N ILE A 32 78.19 13.01 29.54
CA ILE A 32 77.89 14.47 29.62
C ILE A 32 78.44 15.47 28.56
N LEU A 33 77.55 16.16 27.80
CA LEU A 33 77.20 17.60 27.91
C LEU A 33 76.67 18.19 26.57
N GLY A 34 75.56 18.94 26.60
CA GLY A 34 75.06 19.64 25.41
C GLY A 34 73.70 20.32 25.64
N LEU A 35 73.71 21.57 26.10
CA LEU A 35 72.51 22.37 26.33
C LEU A 35 71.93 22.85 24.99
N ALA A 36 70.72 22.40 24.64
CA ALA A 36 69.95 22.93 23.51
C ALA A 36 68.54 23.34 23.98
N ILE A 37 68.22 24.62 23.79
CA ILE A 37 66.94 25.22 24.20
C ILE A 37 65.84 24.76 23.24
N ALA A 38 64.96 23.88 23.70
CA ALA A 38 63.77 23.48 22.93
C ALA A 38 62.69 24.57 23.03
N ILE A 39 62.61 25.42 22.01
CA ILE A 39 61.47 26.34 21.83
C ILE A 39 60.23 25.51 21.49
N PHE A 40 59.39 25.24 22.49
CA PHE A 40 58.06 24.69 22.26
C PHE A 40 57.17 25.77 21.62
N VAL A 41 57.17 25.85 20.29
CA VAL A 41 56.10 26.51 19.55
C VAL A 41 54.85 25.67 19.75
N LYS A 42 54.00 26.10 20.69
CA LYS A 42 52.68 25.51 20.91
C LYS A 42 51.78 25.93 19.75
N ILE A 43 51.84 25.19 18.65
CA ILE A 43 50.88 25.31 17.56
C ILE A 43 49.52 24.89 18.14
N ASN A 44 48.75 25.87 18.60
CA ASN A 44 47.32 25.69 18.81
C ASN A 44 46.69 25.52 17.42
N SER A 45 46.75 24.30 16.88
CA SER A 45 45.83 23.85 15.84
C SER A 45 44.45 23.75 16.49
N SER A 46 43.79 24.90 16.62
CA SER A 46 42.37 24.99 16.90
C SER A 46 41.63 24.40 15.71
N SER A 47 41.49 23.07 15.69
CA SER A 47 40.50 22.39 14.89
C SER A 47 39.14 22.83 15.42
N THR A 48 38.63 23.93 14.88
CA THR A 48 37.20 24.21 14.88
C THR A 48 36.56 23.02 14.18
N SER A 49 36.04 22.08 14.97
CA SER A 49 35.07 21.12 14.46
C SER A 49 33.88 21.94 13.99
N ASP A 50 33.80 22.19 12.68
CA ASP A 50 32.63 22.78 12.06
C ASP A 50 31.49 21.79 12.27
N SER A 51 30.78 21.94 13.39
CA SER A 51 29.50 21.32 13.66
C SER A 51 28.42 22.04 12.84
N SER A 52 28.69 22.23 11.55
CA SER A 52 27.67 22.63 10.59
C SER A 52 26.60 21.54 10.63
N PRO A 53 25.35 21.87 10.97
CA PRO A 53 24.27 20.89 10.99
C PRO A 53 24.18 20.20 9.63
N SER A 54 23.98 18.88 9.63
CA SER A 54 23.84 18.14 8.37
C SER A 54 22.64 18.68 7.58
N ALA A 55 22.66 18.52 6.25
CA ALA A 55 21.53 18.95 5.42
C ALA A 55 20.19 18.34 5.88
N GLY A 56 20.22 17.12 6.45
CA GLY A 56 19.04 16.50 7.08
C GLY A 56 18.60 17.15 8.39
N SER A 57 19.53 17.63 9.23
CA SER A 57 19.19 18.44 10.41
C SER A 57 18.58 19.77 9.98
N LEU A 58 19.22 20.49 9.05
CA LEU A 58 18.72 21.76 8.52
C LEU A 58 17.30 21.64 7.92
N LEU A 59 17.03 20.55 7.18
CA LEU A 59 15.69 20.27 6.68
C LEU A 59 14.70 19.98 7.82
N GLY A 60 15.06 19.13 8.78
CA GLY A 60 14.20 18.84 9.94
C GLY A 60 13.88 20.08 10.78
N ASP A 61 14.90 20.91 11.05
CA ASP A 61 14.81 22.17 11.79
C ASP A 61 14.00 23.26 11.04
N SER A 62 13.81 23.11 9.72
CA SER A 62 12.97 24.00 8.91
C SER A 62 11.48 23.65 8.90
N ILE A 63 11.11 22.42 9.31
CA ILE A 63 9.71 21.97 9.31
C ILE A 63 9.00 22.47 10.56
N ARG A 64 8.02 23.35 10.38
CA ARG A 64 7.26 23.97 11.47
C ARG A 64 5.85 23.42 11.59
N ILE A 65 5.47 23.05 12.80
CA ILE A 65 4.15 22.46 13.10
C ILE A 65 3.04 23.48 12.84
N GLU A 66 3.27 24.76 13.16
CA GLU A 66 2.32 25.84 12.88
C GLU A 66 2.00 26.00 11.39
N GLU A 67 3.02 25.95 10.53
CA GLU A 67 2.88 26.08 9.07
C GLU A 67 2.15 24.85 8.47
N LEU A 68 2.51 23.64 8.92
CA LEU A 68 1.77 22.42 8.57
C LEU A 68 0.29 22.52 8.99
N MET A 69 0.02 22.97 10.21
CA MET A 69 -1.34 23.09 10.74
C MET A 69 -2.16 24.16 10.00
N ASP A 70 -1.54 25.19 9.43
CA ASP A 70 -2.24 26.19 8.62
C ASP A 70 -2.67 25.63 7.26
N HIS A 71 -1.84 24.81 6.60
CA HIS A 71 -2.26 24.05 5.41
C HIS A 71 -3.42 23.09 5.72
N LEU A 72 -3.35 22.33 6.82
CA LEU A 72 -4.43 21.42 7.22
C LEU A 72 -5.75 22.15 7.54
N LYS A 73 -5.70 23.33 8.16
CA LYS A 73 -6.87 24.20 8.38
C LYS A 73 -7.49 24.65 7.06
N GLU A 74 -6.67 25.01 6.07
CA GLU A 74 -7.17 25.45 4.76
C GLU A 74 -7.79 24.31 3.96
N PHE A 75 -7.19 23.11 3.96
CA PHE A 75 -7.84 21.93 3.39
C PHE A 75 -9.16 21.61 4.11
N GLN A 76 -9.22 21.70 5.45
CA GLN A 76 -10.47 21.55 6.18
C GLN A 76 -11.50 22.65 5.84
N ARG A 77 -11.07 23.89 5.60
CA ARG A 77 -11.94 25.00 5.17
C ARG A 77 -12.53 24.73 3.79
N ILE A 78 -11.71 24.31 2.83
CA ILE A 78 -12.12 23.93 1.48
C ILE A 78 -13.12 22.75 1.54
N ALA A 79 -12.82 21.70 2.33
CA ALA A 79 -13.73 20.57 2.51
C ALA A 79 -15.09 21.01 3.09
N THR A 80 -15.09 21.79 4.17
CA THR A 80 -16.32 22.30 4.81
C THR A 80 -17.16 23.15 3.85
N ALA A 81 -16.53 23.96 3.00
CA ALA A 81 -17.22 24.76 1.98
C ALA A 81 -17.80 23.91 0.82
N ASN A 82 -17.31 22.68 0.63
CA ASN A 82 -17.68 21.79 -0.47
C ASN A 82 -18.25 20.46 0.05
N ASN A 83 -19.36 20.54 0.80
CA ASN A 83 -20.12 19.36 1.27
C ASN A 83 -19.30 18.39 2.15
N GLY A 84 -18.30 18.90 2.88
CA GLY A 84 -17.49 18.15 3.83
C GLY A 84 -16.35 17.32 3.21
N ASN A 85 -16.07 17.47 1.91
CA ASN A 85 -15.06 16.66 1.22
C ASN A 85 -14.32 17.44 0.11
N ARG A 86 -13.25 16.84 -0.41
CA ARG A 86 -12.39 17.34 -1.50
C ARG A 86 -12.24 16.27 -2.57
N ALA A 87 -13.30 15.50 -2.82
CA ALA A 87 -13.22 14.32 -3.68
C ALA A 87 -12.99 14.67 -5.15
N VAL A 88 -12.35 13.76 -5.89
CA VAL A 88 -12.01 13.99 -7.30
C VAL A 88 -13.25 14.36 -8.13
N SER A 89 -13.09 15.25 -9.12
CA SER A 89 -14.19 15.85 -9.90
C SER A 89 -15.19 16.71 -9.10
N THR A 90 -14.88 17.12 -7.85
CA THR A 90 -15.66 18.14 -7.12
C THR A 90 -15.04 19.54 -7.22
N LEU A 91 -15.81 20.57 -6.88
CA LEU A 91 -15.30 21.93 -6.73
C LEU A 91 -14.25 22.03 -5.61
N GLY A 92 -14.40 21.26 -4.52
CA GLY A 92 -13.44 21.23 -3.41
C GLY A 92 -12.08 20.68 -3.81
N PHE A 93 -12.05 19.67 -4.70
CA PHE A 93 -10.80 19.18 -5.28
C PHE A 93 -10.11 20.25 -6.13
N ASN A 94 -10.84 20.91 -7.04
CA ASN A 94 -10.26 21.97 -7.88
C ASN A 94 -9.71 23.14 -7.03
N GLN A 95 -10.44 23.57 -6.00
CA GLN A 95 -9.98 24.58 -5.04
C GLN A 95 -8.73 24.12 -4.25
N THR A 96 -8.60 22.83 -3.96
CA THR A 96 -7.38 22.27 -3.35
C THR A 96 -6.19 22.39 -4.31
N LEU A 97 -6.36 22.02 -5.58
CA LEU A 97 -5.31 22.15 -6.59
C LEU A 97 -4.90 23.61 -6.82
N ASP A 98 -5.86 24.54 -6.86
CA ASP A 98 -5.60 25.97 -6.96
C ASP A 98 -4.77 26.45 -5.76
N TYR A 99 -5.18 26.11 -4.53
CA TYR A 99 -4.44 26.48 -3.32
C TYR A 99 -3.01 25.94 -3.30
N ILE A 100 -2.79 24.67 -3.67
CA ILE A 100 -1.45 24.06 -3.73
C ILE A 100 -0.59 24.76 -4.78
N ARG A 101 -1.13 24.95 -6.00
CA ARG A 101 -0.43 25.65 -7.10
C ARG A 101 -0.01 27.05 -6.68
N ASP A 102 -0.94 27.83 -6.13
CA ASP A 102 -0.71 29.24 -5.82
C ASP A 102 0.22 29.38 -4.61
N THR A 103 0.11 28.50 -3.61
CA THR A 103 1.06 28.44 -2.47
C THR A 103 2.48 28.16 -2.95
N LEU A 104 2.68 27.17 -3.83
CA LEU A 104 4.00 26.86 -4.38
C LEU A 104 4.54 28.01 -5.24
N ALA A 105 3.72 28.59 -6.13
CA ALA A 105 4.12 29.67 -7.02
C ALA A 105 4.44 31.00 -6.30
N ILE A 106 3.86 31.24 -5.12
CA ILE A 106 4.13 32.44 -4.30
C ILE A 106 5.37 32.27 -3.41
N ASN A 107 5.60 31.06 -2.88
CA ASN A 107 6.59 30.83 -1.81
C ASN A 107 7.84 30.06 -2.25
N THR A 108 7.94 29.64 -3.51
CA THR A 108 9.09 28.89 -4.06
C THR A 108 9.52 29.43 -5.42
N ASP A 109 10.69 29.00 -5.90
CA ASP A 109 11.17 29.21 -7.27
C ASP A 109 10.87 28.03 -8.21
N PHE A 110 10.00 27.10 -7.80
CA PHE A 110 9.70 25.89 -8.55
C PHE A 110 8.93 26.18 -9.85
N VAL A 111 9.20 25.36 -10.87
CA VAL A 111 8.45 25.37 -12.13
C VAL A 111 7.15 24.59 -11.92
N VAL A 112 6.13 25.28 -11.40
CA VAL A 112 4.81 24.71 -11.12
C VAL A 112 4.00 24.56 -12.42
N SER A 113 3.43 23.38 -12.67
CA SER A 113 2.56 23.12 -13.81
C SER A 113 1.43 22.14 -13.48
N ASN A 114 0.24 22.40 -14.04
CA ASN A 114 -0.89 21.49 -13.97
C ASN A 114 -0.77 20.42 -15.07
N LYS A 115 -0.80 19.14 -14.70
CA LYS A 115 -0.84 18.01 -15.63
C LYS A 115 -2.22 17.38 -15.60
N TYR A 116 -2.99 17.56 -16.67
CA TYR A 116 -4.33 16.98 -16.79
C TYR A 116 -4.29 15.61 -17.46
N PHE A 117 -5.05 14.67 -16.92
CA PHE A 117 -5.25 13.33 -17.46
C PHE A 117 -6.72 12.93 -17.34
N PRO A 118 -7.27 12.12 -18.26
CA PRO A 118 -8.62 11.61 -18.14
C PRO A 118 -8.68 10.46 -17.13
N ILE A 119 -9.70 10.47 -16.27
CA ILE A 119 -10.14 9.30 -15.50
C ILE A 119 -11.47 8.78 -16.05
N ARG A 120 -11.72 7.48 -15.93
CA ARG A 120 -13.07 6.94 -16.11
C ARG A 120 -13.95 7.39 -14.95
N GLN A 121 -15.14 7.88 -15.25
CA GLN A 121 -16.19 8.01 -14.26
C GLN A 121 -16.89 6.66 -14.08
N PHE A 122 -17.44 6.42 -12.88
CA PHE A 122 -18.21 5.22 -12.58
C PHE A 122 -19.66 5.56 -12.23
N GLY A 123 -20.58 4.67 -12.58
CA GLY A 123 -21.97 4.76 -12.20
C GLY A 123 -22.68 3.43 -12.46
N LEU A 124 -23.92 3.34 -11.98
CA LEU A 124 -24.80 2.19 -12.18
C LEU A 124 -26.09 2.64 -12.88
N ASN A 125 -26.59 1.82 -13.80
CA ASN A 125 -27.90 2.01 -14.43
C ASN A 125 -29.04 1.50 -13.55
N SER A 126 -28.76 0.52 -12.69
CA SER A 126 -29.69 -0.05 -11.72
C SER A 126 -28.92 -0.54 -10.49
N ASP A 127 -29.60 -0.65 -9.36
CA ASP A 127 -29.04 -1.26 -8.16
C ASP A 127 -28.60 -2.71 -8.45
N PRO A 128 -27.44 -3.16 -7.95
CA PRO A 128 -26.93 -4.51 -8.18
C PRO A 128 -27.73 -5.54 -7.39
N ILE A 129 -27.72 -6.78 -7.87
CA ILE A 129 -28.39 -7.92 -7.24
C ILE A 129 -27.34 -8.94 -6.81
N LEU A 130 -27.44 -9.39 -5.55
CA LEU A 130 -26.72 -10.55 -5.04
C LEU A 130 -27.72 -11.54 -4.43
N THR A 131 -27.77 -12.75 -4.98
CA THR A 131 -28.50 -13.88 -4.40
C THR A 131 -27.53 -15.04 -4.19
N SER A 132 -27.49 -15.64 -3.00
CA SER A 132 -26.79 -16.91 -2.76
C SER A 132 -27.73 -18.10 -2.86
N SER A 133 -27.16 -19.28 -3.08
CA SER A 133 -27.78 -20.57 -2.84
C SER A 133 -26.84 -21.42 -1.98
N ILE A 134 -27.35 -21.94 -0.87
CA ILE A 134 -26.61 -22.82 0.05
C ILE A 134 -27.53 -24.00 0.36
N ASN A 135 -27.09 -25.23 0.06
CA ASN A 135 -27.92 -26.43 0.16
C ASN A 135 -29.28 -26.31 -0.58
N GLY A 136 -29.31 -25.55 -1.69
CA GLY A 136 -30.51 -25.25 -2.47
C GLY A 136 -31.44 -24.19 -1.85
N VAL A 137 -31.13 -23.67 -0.66
CA VAL A 137 -31.86 -22.55 -0.04
C VAL A 137 -31.32 -21.24 -0.59
N ASN A 138 -32.20 -20.45 -1.21
CA ASN A 138 -31.82 -19.19 -1.84
C ASN A 138 -32.05 -18.00 -0.90
N LYS A 139 -31.10 -17.07 -0.85
CA LYS A 139 -31.16 -15.84 -0.04
C LYS A 139 -30.72 -14.65 -0.88
N THR A 140 -31.58 -13.64 -1.01
CA THR A 140 -31.24 -12.36 -1.65
C THR A 140 -30.86 -11.34 -0.58
N TYR A 141 -29.81 -10.58 -0.83
CA TYR A 141 -29.23 -9.61 0.10
C TYR A 141 -29.67 -8.18 -0.23
N ILE A 142 -29.60 -7.29 0.76
CA ILE A 142 -30.01 -5.89 0.65
C ILE A 142 -28.85 -5.04 0.12
N TYR A 143 -29.02 -4.49 -1.08
CA TYR A 143 -28.22 -3.34 -1.52
C TYR A 143 -28.81 -2.05 -0.94
N SER A 144 -27.95 -1.12 -0.49
CA SER A 144 -28.37 0.22 -0.05
C SER A 144 -27.23 1.21 -0.21
N LYS A 145 -27.56 2.47 -0.55
CA LYS A 145 -26.60 3.59 -0.50
C LYS A 145 -26.30 4.05 0.93
N ASN A 146 -27.13 3.67 1.89
CA ASN A 146 -26.80 3.76 3.31
C ASN A 146 -26.06 2.48 3.73
N LEU A 147 -24.74 2.57 3.84
CA LEU A 147 -23.86 1.46 4.19
C LEU A 147 -24.21 0.82 5.55
N ALA A 148 -24.78 1.58 6.50
CA ALA A 148 -25.19 1.07 7.80
C ALA A 148 -26.40 0.10 7.74
N THR A 149 -27.13 0.05 6.62
CA THR A 149 -28.25 -0.86 6.39
C THR A 149 -28.05 -1.77 5.17
N ALA A 150 -26.85 -1.78 4.60
CA ALA A 150 -26.52 -2.57 3.41
C ALA A 150 -25.91 -3.91 3.81
N ASP A 151 -26.40 -5.00 3.25
CA ASP A 151 -25.72 -6.30 3.32
C ASP A 151 -24.46 -6.30 2.46
N PHE A 152 -24.52 -5.59 1.33
CA PHE A 152 -23.43 -5.44 0.37
C PHE A 152 -23.53 -4.11 -0.40
N TYR A 153 -22.42 -3.71 -0.99
CA TYR A 153 -22.26 -2.54 -1.84
C TYR A 153 -21.51 -2.90 -3.13
N HIS A 154 -21.58 -2.05 -4.15
CA HIS A 154 -20.77 -2.22 -5.36
C HIS A 154 -19.32 -1.80 -5.09
N ILE A 155 -18.39 -2.27 -5.92
CA ILE A 155 -17.02 -1.78 -5.93
C ILE A 155 -16.81 -0.92 -7.17
N ASP A 156 -16.24 0.28 -7.01
CA ASP A 156 -15.96 1.17 -8.14
C ASP A 156 -14.93 0.54 -9.08
N PHE A 157 -15.14 0.74 -10.38
CA PHE A 157 -14.42 0.10 -11.48
C PHE A 157 -14.56 -1.44 -11.51
N SER A 158 -15.54 -2.02 -10.83
CA SER A 158 -16.04 -3.35 -11.20
C SER A 158 -16.73 -3.31 -12.57
N THR A 159 -16.72 -4.43 -13.29
CA THR A 159 -17.40 -4.56 -14.58
C THR A 159 -18.83 -5.07 -14.45
N ALA A 160 -19.62 -4.86 -15.51
CA ALA A 160 -20.96 -5.43 -15.60
C ALA A 160 -20.95 -6.95 -15.64
N VAL A 161 -22.03 -7.55 -15.15
CA VAL A 161 -22.30 -8.99 -15.22
C VAL A 161 -23.80 -9.25 -15.07
N ASP A 162 -24.30 -10.31 -15.68
CA ASP A 162 -25.62 -10.88 -15.37
C ASP A 162 -25.51 -12.41 -15.41
N PHE A 163 -25.42 -13.04 -14.24
CA PHE A 163 -25.36 -14.49 -14.14
C PHE A 163 -26.77 -15.08 -14.26
N SER A 164 -27.01 -15.86 -15.31
CA SER A 164 -28.27 -16.60 -15.51
C SER A 164 -28.45 -17.80 -14.58
N ALA A 165 -27.37 -18.27 -13.94
CA ALA A 165 -27.33 -19.39 -13.01
C ALA A 165 -26.48 -19.06 -11.77
N PHE A 166 -26.56 -19.89 -10.73
CA PHE A 166 -25.65 -19.79 -9.59
C PHE A 166 -24.24 -20.25 -9.99
N VAL A 167 -23.27 -19.35 -9.90
CA VAL A 167 -21.85 -19.67 -10.08
C VAL A 167 -21.29 -20.17 -8.73
N PRO A 168 -20.60 -21.32 -8.68
CA PRO A 168 -20.05 -21.84 -7.43
C PRO A 168 -19.08 -20.87 -6.75
N LEU A 169 -19.14 -20.80 -5.43
CA LEU A 169 -18.18 -20.07 -4.63
C LEU A 169 -16.85 -20.85 -4.49
N THR A 170 -15.79 -20.12 -4.17
CA THR A 170 -14.66 -20.63 -3.39
C THR A 170 -14.23 -19.58 -2.36
N ALA A 171 -13.86 -20.01 -1.16
CA ALA A 171 -13.25 -19.14 -0.16
C ALA A 171 -11.73 -19.11 -0.37
N ILE A 172 -11.15 -17.92 -0.50
CA ILE A 172 -9.70 -17.76 -0.55
C ILE A 172 -9.16 -17.73 0.89
N PRO A 173 -8.22 -18.63 1.24
CA PRO A 173 -7.56 -18.65 2.55
C PRO A 173 -6.96 -17.32 3.01
N ASN A 174 -6.75 -17.25 4.33
CA ASN A 174 -6.17 -16.10 5.02
C ASN A 174 -6.90 -14.79 4.70
N VAL A 175 -6.28 -13.94 3.88
CA VAL A 175 -6.81 -12.67 3.38
C VAL A 175 -6.56 -12.50 1.88
N GLY A 176 -6.17 -13.54 1.14
CA GLY A 176 -5.96 -13.46 -0.32
C GLY A 176 -4.94 -12.41 -0.77
N CYS A 177 -3.90 -12.15 0.02
CA CYS A 177 -2.88 -11.13 -0.26
C CYS A 177 -1.60 -11.70 -0.90
N SER A 178 -1.51 -13.02 -1.05
CA SER A 178 -0.35 -13.73 -1.61
C SER A 178 -0.79 -14.78 -2.62
N ASP A 179 0.05 -15.08 -3.61
CA ASP A 179 -0.19 -16.18 -4.56
C ASP A 179 -0.48 -17.52 -3.86
N SER A 180 0.18 -17.80 -2.74
CA SER A 180 -0.06 -18.99 -1.91
C SER A 180 -1.49 -19.08 -1.36
N ASP A 181 -2.15 -17.96 -1.05
CA ASP A 181 -3.54 -17.96 -0.61
C ASP A 181 -4.45 -18.48 -1.74
N TRP A 182 -4.27 -17.97 -2.95
CA TRP A 182 -5.08 -18.33 -4.11
C TRP A 182 -4.80 -19.74 -4.64
N GLN A 183 -3.55 -20.20 -4.55
CA GLN A 183 -3.16 -21.57 -4.91
C GLN A 183 -3.64 -22.63 -3.91
N SER A 184 -3.79 -22.27 -2.63
CA SER A 184 -4.28 -23.17 -1.59
C SER A 184 -5.81 -23.17 -1.44
N ALA A 185 -6.53 -22.32 -2.18
CA ALA A 185 -7.98 -22.31 -2.20
C ALA A 185 -8.54 -23.65 -2.73
N ASN A 186 -9.45 -24.25 -1.96
CA ASN A 186 -10.09 -25.52 -2.28
C ASN A 186 -11.61 -25.38 -2.11
N PRO A 187 -12.41 -25.50 -3.18
CA PRO A 187 -12.01 -25.81 -4.56
C PRO A 187 -11.16 -24.71 -5.23
N PRO A 188 -10.35 -25.05 -6.26
CA PRO A 188 -9.56 -24.07 -7.01
C PRO A 188 -10.41 -22.94 -7.60
N PRO A 189 -9.89 -21.69 -7.69
CA PRO A 189 -10.69 -20.49 -7.95
C PRO A 189 -11.08 -20.25 -9.41
N ASN A 190 -10.45 -20.94 -10.37
CA ASN A 190 -10.73 -20.76 -11.78
C ASN A 190 -12.22 -21.04 -12.12
N GLY A 191 -12.86 -20.11 -12.82
CA GLY A 191 -14.27 -20.20 -13.23
C GLY A 191 -15.30 -20.09 -12.08
N ARG A 192 -14.86 -19.76 -10.87
CA ARG A 192 -15.71 -19.59 -9.67
C ARG A 192 -15.87 -18.13 -9.28
N VAL A 193 -16.80 -17.85 -8.38
CA VAL A 193 -16.78 -16.58 -7.64
C VAL A 193 -15.90 -16.74 -6.40
N ALA A 194 -14.84 -15.96 -6.32
CA ALA A 194 -13.97 -15.96 -5.13
C ALA A 194 -14.56 -15.07 -4.04
N ILE A 195 -14.57 -15.55 -2.79
CA ILE A 195 -14.84 -14.72 -1.61
C ILE A 195 -13.59 -14.56 -0.75
N VAL A 196 -13.24 -13.30 -0.45
CA VAL A 196 -11.97 -12.91 0.17
C VAL A 196 -12.21 -11.94 1.32
N LYS A 197 -11.63 -12.23 2.49
CA LYS A 197 -11.70 -11.33 3.64
C LYS A 197 -10.85 -10.06 3.42
N ARG A 198 -11.33 -8.91 3.90
CA ARG A 198 -10.52 -7.68 4.05
C ARG A 198 -9.28 -8.00 4.88
N GLY A 199 -8.15 -7.40 4.53
CA GLY A 199 -6.87 -7.68 5.17
C GLY A 199 -5.89 -6.54 4.98
N ILE A 200 -4.61 -6.89 4.95
CA ILE A 200 -3.48 -5.93 4.97
C ILE A 200 -3.09 -5.36 3.59
N CYS A 201 -3.36 -6.08 2.50
CA CYS A 201 -3.08 -5.63 1.13
C CYS A 201 -4.22 -4.77 0.57
N ALA A 202 -3.91 -3.98 -0.47
CA ALA A 202 -4.88 -3.12 -1.12
C ALA A 202 -5.96 -3.94 -1.84
N PHE A 203 -7.13 -3.32 -2.05
CA PHE A 203 -8.23 -3.95 -2.78
C PHE A 203 -7.91 -4.16 -4.26
N SER A 204 -7.09 -3.27 -4.84
CA SER A 204 -6.49 -3.45 -6.17
C SER A 204 -5.66 -4.73 -6.28
N ASP A 205 -4.86 -5.05 -5.27
CA ASP A 205 -3.99 -6.23 -5.28
C ASP A 205 -4.83 -7.52 -5.25
N LYS A 206 -5.90 -7.52 -4.44
CA LYS A 206 -6.89 -8.61 -4.42
C LYS A 206 -7.59 -8.75 -5.79
N GLY A 207 -7.93 -7.63 -6.44
CA GLY A 207 -8.50 -7.61 -7.79
C GLY A 207 -7.54 -8.16 -8.85
N ALA A 208 -6.27 -7.77 -8.80
CA ALA A 208 -5.22 -8.25 -9.70
C ALA A 208 -4.95 -9.75 -9.53
N LEU A 209 -4.90 -10.25 -8.28
CA LEU A 209 -4.81 -11.68 -8.00
C LEU A 209 -6.07 -12.42 -8.46
N ALA A 210 -7.26 -11.89 -8.20
CA ALA A 210 -8.51 -12.49 -8.69
C ALA A 210 -8.54 -12.64 -10.22
N ALA A 211 -8.10 -11.62 -10.95
CA ALA A 211 -7.93 -11.68 -12.40
C ALA A 211 -6.87 -12.72 -12.82
N LYS A 212 -5.70 -12.74 -12.17
CA LYS A 212 -4.61 -13.71 -12.41
C LYS A 212 -5.07 -15.16 -12.25
N TYR A 213 -5.95 -15.44 -11.29
CA TYR A 213 -6.51 -16.77 -11.03
C TYR A 213 -7.79 -17.08 -11.83
N ASN A 214 -8.15 -16.22 -12.80
CA ASN A 214 -9.27 -16.41 -13.73
C ASN A 214 -10.59 -16.73 -13.02
N VAL A 215 -10.93 -15.94 -11.99
CA VAL A 215 -12.23 -16.02 -11.30
C VAL A 215 -13.30 -15.26 -12.08
N THR A 216 -14.56 -15.69 -11.97
CA THR A 216 -15.67 -15.11 -12.73
C THR A 216 -16.22 -13.83 -12.07
N ALA A 217 -16.09 -13.70 -10.75
CA ALA A 217 -16.34 -12.48 -9.98
C ALA A 217 -15.61 -12.51 -8.64
N LEU A 218 -15.49 -11.36 -7.99
CA LEU A 218 -14.86 -11.19 -6.67
C LEU A 218 -15.83 -10.62 -5.63
N LEU A 219 -16.04 -11.34 -4.54
CA LEU A 219 -16.69 -10.83 -3.33
C LEU A 219 -15.62 -10.52 -2.29
N ILE A 220 -15.45 -9.25 -1.94
CA ILE A 220 -14.62 -8.85 -0.80
C ILE A 220 -15.56 -8.66 0.40
N TYR A 221 -15.19 -9.06 1.60
CA TYR A 221 -16.02 -8.80 2.79
C TYR A 221 -15.24 -8.15 3.93
N ASN A 222 -15.90 -7.28 4.70
CA ASN A 222 -15.30 -6.69 5.89
C ASN A 222 -14.96 -7.78 6.92
N ASP A 223 -13.97 -7.56 7.77
CA ASP A 223 -13.38 -8.61 8.62
C ASP A 223 -13.94 -8.67 10.05
N GLY A 224 -14.77 -7.71 10.46
CA GLY A 224 -15.40 -7.68 11.78
C GLY A 224 -14.46 -7.33 12.93
N ALA A 225 -13.25 -6.82 12.64
CA ALA A 225 -12.22 -6.55 13.66
C ALA A 225 -12.58 -5.40 14.63
N SER A 226 -13.52 -4.54 14.26
CA SER A 226 -14.01 -3.41 15.04
C SER A 226 -15.41 -2.98 14.54
N PRO A 227 -16.18 -2.15 15.29
CA PRO A 227 -17.56 -1.80 14.91
C PRO A 227 -17.69 -1.12 13.54
N ASP A 228 -16.73 -0.29 13.16
CA ASP A 228 -16.60 0.35 11.83
C ASP A 228 -16.20 -0.64 10.71
N ARG A 229 -15.80 -1.86 11.08
CA ARG A 229 -15.38 -2.94 10.16
C ARG A 229 -16.42 -4.05 10.03
N VAL A 230 -17.69 -3.75 10.29
CA VAL A 230 -18.83 -4.68 10.14
C VAL A 230 -19.63 -4.42 8.84
N SER A 231 -20.02 -3.17 8.58
CA SER A 231 -20.79 -2.77 7.38
C SER A 231 -19.95 -2.89 6.10
N PRO A 232 -20.54 -2.97 4.89
CA PRO A 232 -19.76 -2.81 3.67
C PRO A 232 -19.18 -1.38 3.58
N ILE A 233 -18.12 -1.21 2.79
CA ILE A 233 -17.47 0.09 2.55
C ILE A 233 -17.40 0.38 1.04
N ALA A 234 -17.50 1.66 0.68
CA ALA A 234 -17.24 2.11 -0.68
C ALA A 234 -15.73 2.08 -0.95
N ILE A 235 -15.32 1.35 -1.99
CA ILE A 235 -13.92 1.13 -2.39
C ILE A 235 -13.84 1.01 -3.91
N ALA A 236 -12.62 0.99 -4.44
CA ALA A 236 -12.32 0.77 -5.85
C ALA A 236 -11.41 -0.46 -6.05
N LEU A 237 -11.55 -1.18 -7.17
CA LEU A 237 -10.53 -2.14 -7.64
C LEU A 237 -9.42 -1.47 -8.47
N GLY A 238 -9.59 -0.19 -8.81
CA GLY A 238 -8.70 0.57 -9.69
C GLY A 238 -9.11 0.52 -11.16
N GLN A 239 -8.63 1.49 -11.94
CA GLN A 239 -9.07 1.68 -13.33
C GLN A 239 -8.57 0.61 -14.33
N GLU A 240 -7.76 -0.36 -13.93
CA GLU A 240 -7.40 -1.50 -14.80
C GLU A 240 -8.12 -2.80 -14.42
N SER A 241 -9.16 -2.70 -13.58
CA SER A 241 -10.04 -3.82 -13.26
C SER A 241 -11.00 -4.15 -14.40
N PHE A 242 -11.02 -5.42 -14.79
CA PHE A 242 -11.97 -6.01 -15.74
C PHE A 242 -12.86 -7.08 -15.09
N LEU A 243 -13.03 -7.02 -13.76
CA LEU A 243 -13.67 -8.06 -12.96
C LEU A 243 -14.97 -7.56 -12.31
N PRO A 244 -16.08 -8.31 -12.38
CA PRO A 244 -17.29 -8.00 -11.61
C PRO A 244 -17.03 -8.20 -10.12
N ALA A 245 -17.36 -7.22 -9.28
CA ALA A 245 -17.01 -7.28 -7.87
C ALA A 245 -17.96 -6.51 -6.94
N LEU A 246 -18.18 -7.06 -5.75
CA LEU A 246 -19.03 -6.52 -4.70
C LEU A 246 -18.30 -6.53 -3.35
N PHE A 247 -18.60 -5.55 -2.49
CA PHE A 247 -18.10 -5.50 -1.12
C PHE A 247 -19.22 -5.83 -0.13
N LEU A 248 -19.01 -6.81 0.75
CA LEU A 248 -19.99 -7.38 1.65
C LEU A 248 -19.77 -6.93 3.10
N SER A 249 -20.85 -6.87 3.87
CA SER A 249 -20.78 -6.83 5.33
C SER A 249 -20.07 -8.07 5.89
N PHE A 250 -19.48 -7.95 7.08
CA PHE A 250 -18.84 -9.08 7.75
C PHE A 250 -19.80 -10.28 7.98
N PRO A 251 -21.05 -10.11 8.48
CA PRO A 251 -21.95 -11.24 8.71
C PRO A 251 -22.27 -12.02 7.43
N VAL A 252 -22.58 -11.31 6.34
CA VAL A 252 -22.91 -11.93 5.04
C VAL A 252 -21.67 -12.58 4.42
N GLY A 253 -20.53 -11.91 4.45
CA GLY A 253 -19.30 -12.47 3.92
C GLY A 253 -18.81 -13.69 4.68
N GLN A 254 -18.94 -13.69 6.01
CA GLN A 254 -18.54 -14.83 6.84
C GLN A 254 -19.52 -16.02 6.70
N GLU A 255 -20.82 -15.77 6.50
CA GLU A 255 -21.81 -16.80 6.11
C GLU A 255 -21.40 -17.48 4.80
N LEU A 256 -21.15 -16.70 3.74
CA LEU A 256 -20.80 -17.21 2.41
C LEU A 256 -19.41 -17.89 2.38
N ALA A 257 -18.42 -17.35 3.07
CA ALA A 257 -17.09 -17.95 3.16
C ALA A 257 -17.15 -19.31 3.90
N ASN A 258 -17.87 -19.38 5.03
CA ASN A 258 -18.07 -20.65 5.75
C ASN A 258 -18.83 -21.67 4.89
N ALA A 259 -19.83 -21.23 4.12
CA ALA A 259 -20.56 -22.10 3.22
C ALA A 259 -19.66 -22.68 2.13
N ALA A 260 -18.76 -21.87 1.56
CA ALA A 260 -17.83 -22.28 0.50
C ALA A 260 -16.71 -23.23 0.97
N LEU A 261 -16.34 -23.23 2.26
CA LEU A 261 -15.32 -24.14 2.82
C LEU A 261 -15.76 -25.62 2.87
N ASN A 262 -17.07 -25.91 2.81
CA ASN A 262 -17.58 -27.27 2.74
C ASN A 262 -18.27 -27.50 1.39
N ILE A 263 -17.61 -28.26 0.51
CA ILE A 263 -18.06 -28.55 -0.85
C ILE A 263 -19.48 -29.14 -0.88
N SER A 264 -19.86 -29.93 0.13
CA SER A 264 -21.20 -30.54 0.24
C SER A 264 -22.33 -29.51 0.37
N ASN A 265 -22.04 -28.27 0.76
CA ASN A 265 -23.04 -27.19 0.80
C ASN A 265 -23.50 -26.75 -0.61
N ASN A 266 -22.76 -27.11 -1.66
CA ASN A 266 -22.97 -26.65 -3.04
C ASN A 266 -23.17 -25.12 -3.12
N ALA A 267 -22.37 -24.38 -2.36
CA ALA A 267 -22.56 -22.94 -2.17
C ALA A 267 -22.23 -22.18 -3.47
N GLY A 268 -23.15 -21.33 -3.91
CA GLY A 268 -23.01 -20.53 -5.13
C GLY A 268 -23.73 -19.19 -5.04
N VAL A 269 -23.45 -18.29 -5.98
CA VAL A 269 -24.04 -16.95 -6.04
C VAL A 269 -24.44 -16.57 -7.45
N ARG A 270 -25.50 -15.77 -7.55
CA ARG A 270 -25.99 -15.15 -8.77
C ARG A 270 -25.86 -13.64 -8.58
N LEU A 271 -25.15 -12.99 -9.49
CA LEU A 271 -24.85 -11.56 -9.47
C LEU A 271 -25.48 -10.90 -10.71
N ALA A 272 -26.04 -9.70 -10.52
CA ALA A 272 -26.28 -8.76 -11.61
C ALA A 272 -25.67 -7.41 -11.24
N ILE A 273 -24.81 -6.87 -12.09
CA ILE A 273 -24.20 -5.55 -11.97
C ILE A 273 -24.37 -4.86 -13.31
N ASN A 274 -25.09 -3.75 -13.35
CA ASN A 274 -25.36 -2.99 -14.57
C ASN A 274 -24.63 -1.64 -14.50
N VAL A 275 -23.40 -1.61 -15.01
CA VAL A 275 -22.56 -0.40 -15.00
C VAL A 275 -23.04 0.60 -16.04
N LYS A 276 -22.94 1.87 -15.71
CA LYS A 276 -23.24 2.98 -16.61
C LYS A 276 -21.94 3.43 -17.27
N GLU A 277 -21.90 3.41 -18.59
CA GLU A 277 -20.85 4.09 -19.35
C GLU A 277 -21.00 5.61 -19.14
N LEU A 278 -19.93 6.24 -18.68
CA LEU A 278 -19.85 7.67 -18.43
C LEU A 278 -18.64 8.24 -19.18
N PRO A 279 -18.71 9.51 -19.65
CA PRO A 279 -17.58 10.15 -20.29
C PRO A 279 -16.39 10.29 -19.34
N LEU A 280 -15.19 10.37 -19.91
CA LEU A 280 -13.96 10.59 -19.14
C LEU A 280 -13.97 11.98 -18.48
N SER A 281 -13.58 12.03 -17.21
CA SER A 281 -13.42 13.29 -16.45
C SER A 281 -11.95 13.74 -16.53
N PRO A 282 -11.63 14.99 -16.90
CA PRO A 282 -10.28 15.51 -16.75
C PRO A 282 -9.98 15.76 -15.26
N VAL A 283 -8.85 15.25 -14.78
CA VAL A 283 -8.32 15.43 -13.42
C VAL A 283 -6.91 15.99 -13.51
N GLY A 284 -6.55 16.90 -12.61
CA GLY A 284 -5.25 17.57 -12.60
C GLY A 284 -4.36 17.07 -11.47
N ASN A 285 -3.08 16.83 -11.77
CA ASN A 285 -2.00 16.83 -10.80
C ASN A 285 -1.32 18.21 -10.81
N ILE A 286 -0.81 18.67 -9.66
CA ILE A 286 0.19 19.74 -9.62
C ILE A 286 1.57 19.07 -9.61
N CYS A 287 2.41 19.40 -10.59
CA CYS A 287 3.82 19.01 -10.63
C CYS A 287 4.65 20.28 -10.44
N ALA A 288 5.62 20.25 -9.55
CA ALA A 288 6.49 21.39 -9.26
C ALA A 288 7.94 20.92 -9.25
N ASP A 289 8.67 21.26 -10.30
CA ASP A 289 10.06 20.85 -10.50
C ASP A 289 11.00 21.94 -9.97
N THR A 290 12.12 21.56 -9.33
CA THR A 290 13.17 22.53 -8.97
C THR A 290 13.77 23.12 -10.26
N PRO A 291 14.10 24.43 -10.31
CA PRO A 291 14.65 25.05 -11.53
C PRO A 291 16.08 24.58 -11.84
N THR A 292 16.72 23.87 -10.92
CA THR A 292 18.07 23.29 -11.06
C THR A 292 18.13 21.88 -10.44
N GLY A 293 19.12 21.09 -10.83
CA GLY A 293 19.34 19.71 -10.38
C GLY A 293 20.13 18.89 -11.41
N ASP A 294 20.40 17.61 -11.12
CA ASP A 294 20.89 16.67 -12.14
C ASP A 294 19.70 16.09 -12.90
N ALA A 295 19.61 16.39 -14.19
CA ALA A 295 18.56 15.89 -15.08
C ALA A 295 18.53 14.36 -15.24
N ASN A 296 19.58 13.65 -14.82
CA ASN A 296 19.65 12.19 -14.83
C ASN A 296 19.33 11.55 -13.46
N GLN A 297 19.15 12.35 -12.40
CA GLN A 297 18.89 11.87 -11.03
C GLN A 297 17.74 12.63 -10.38
N THR A 298 16.51 12.33 -10.83
CA THR A 298 15.29 12.90 -10.26
C THR A 298 14.86 12.16 -8.99
N ILE A 299 14.60 12.90 -7.91
CA ILE A 299 13.89 12.41 -6.73
C ILE A 299 12.44 12.88 -6.82
N ILE A 300 11.48 11.97 -6.70
CA ILE A 300 10.05 12.30 -6.67
C ILE A 300 9.57 12.17 -5.22
N ILE A 301 9.03 13.27 -4.68
CA ILE A 301 8.28 13.31 -3.42
C ILE A 301 6.86 13.69 -3.80
N GLY A 302 5.87 12.96 -3.30
CA GLY A 302 4.48 13.18 -3.69
C GLY A 302 3.48 12.70 -2.66
N SER A 303 2.28 13.26 -2.76
CA SER A 303 1.08 12.86 -2.05
C SER A 303 -0.11 12.96 -3.02
N HIS A 304 -1.28 12.49 -2.62
CA HIS A 304 -2.52 12.79 -3.34
C HIS A 304 -3.24 13.98 -2.68
N SER A 305 -4.06 14.69 -3.43
CA SER A 305 -4.73 15.93 -2.98
C SER A 305 -6.25 15.84 -3.02
N ASP A 306 -6.80 14.66 -3.27
CA ASP A 306 -8.23 14.36 -3.14
C ASP A 306 -8.54 13.69 -1.80
N SER A 307 -9.80 13.77 -1.39
CA SER A 307 -10.35 12.95 -0.30
C SER A 307 -11.41 11.98 -0.82
N VAL A 308 -11.88 11.06 0.02
CA VAL A 308 -13.10 10.30 -0.28
C VAL A 308 -14.36 11.18 -0.10
N PRO A 309 -15.47 10.93 -0.82
CA PRO A 309 -16.73 11.68 -0.62
C PRO A 309 -17.31 11.62 0.81
N ALA A 310 -16.87 10.65 1.61
CA ALA A 310 -17.34 10.45 2.99
C ALA A 310 -16.71 11.41 4.02
N GLY A 311 -15.68 12.20 3.67
CA GLY A 311 -15.04 13.09 4.63
C GLY A 311 -13.94 14.00 4.07
N PRO A 312 -13.35 14.85 4.92
CA PRO A 312 -12.49 15.95 4.48
C PRO A 312 -11.08 15.53 4.04
N GLY A 313 -10.65 14.30 4.39
CA GLY A 313 -9.32 13.77 4.09
C GLY A 313 -8.21 14.68 4.60
N ILE A 314 -8.03 14.79 5.93
CA ILE A 314 -6.98 15.63 6.55
C ILE A 314 -5.75 14.80 6.96
N ASN A 315 -5.86 13.48 6.89
CA ASN A 315 -4.80 12.50 7.15
C ASN A 315 -4.75 11.44 6.01
N ASP A 316 -5.61 11.58 5.01
CA ASP A 316 -5.77 10.64 3.89
C ASP A 316 -6.37 11.40 2.68
N ASN A 317 -5.66 12.35 2.05
CA ASN A 317 -4.42 13.04 2.46
C ASN A 317 -4.64 14.55 2.44
#